data_AF-A0A7C1EFA7-F1
#
_entry.id   AF-A0A7C1EFA7-F1
#
_cell.length_a   1.000
_cell.length_b   1.000
_cell.length_c   1.000
_cell.angle_alpha   90.00
_cell.angle_beta   90.00
_cell.angle_gamma   90.00
#
_symmetry.space_group_name_H-M   'P 1'
#
loop_
_entity.id
_entity.type
_entity.pdbx_description
1 polymer ?
#
loop_
_entity_poly.entity_id
_entity_poly.type
_entity_poly.pdbx_seq_one_letter_code
_entity_poly.pdbx_strand_id
1 'polypeptide(L)'
;MKAESAVVVTRSAEETRAFGEKFAQTLRSGSVVLLSGSLGAGKTTLVQGICHGLGVTACANSPTFTLINEYVGTRNGEPLRVYH
;
A
#
# COMPACT_ATOMS: atom_id res chain seq x y z
N MET A 1 17.70 -17.56 0.99
CA MET A 1 16.80 -16.86 0.04
C MET A 1 17.52 -15.60 -0.40
N LYS A 2 17.87 -15.43 -1.68
CA LYS A 2 18.48 -14.18 -2.16
C LYS A 2 17.40 -13.10 -2.21
N ALA A 3 17.62 -11.97 -1.54
CA ALA A 3 16.74 -10.82 -1.67
C ALA A 3 17.05 -10.14 -3.00
N GLU A 4 16.10 -10.17 -3.94
CA GLU A 4 16.17 -9.31 -5.12
C GLU A 4 15.71 -7.90 -4.73
N SER A 5 16.53 -6.90 -5.07
CA SER A 5 16.21 -5.50 -4.84
C SER A 5 15.85 -4.82 -6.16
N ALA A 6 14.74 -4.10 -6.19
CA ALA A 6 14.37 -3.21 -7.29
C ALA A 6 14.37 -1.76 -6.81
N VAL A 7 14.76 -0.84 -7.68
CA VAL A 7 14.74 0.61 -7.41
C VAL A 7 13.72 1.25 -8.36
N VAL A 8 12.80 2.02 -7.78
CA VAL A 8 11.82 2.83 -8.52
C VAL A 8 11.94 4.26 -8.04
N VAL A 9 12.00 5.20 -8.98
CA VAL A 9 12.06 6.63 -8.70
C VAL A 9 10.73 7.26 -9.08
N THR A 10 10.10 7.94 -8.13
CA THR A 10 8.89 8.75 -8.36
C THR A 10 9.20 10.21 -8.11
N ARG A 11 8.53 11.10 -8.82
CA ARG A 11 8.72 12.56 -8.77
C ARG A 11 7.49 13.31 -8.26
N SER A 12 6.41 12.59 -7.95
CA SER A 12 5.17 13.15 -7.42
C SER A 12 4.44 12.16 -6.51
N ALA A 13 3.47 12.67 -5.75
CA ALA A 13 2.58 11.84 -4.94
C ALA A 13 1.72 10.93 -5.84
N GLU A 14 1.30 11.43 -6.99
CA GLU A 14 0.50 10.73 -8.00
C GLU A 14 1.27 9.54 -8.58
N GLU A 15 2.54 9.73 -8.95
CA GLU A 15 3.42 8.64 -9.39
C GLU A 15 3.64 7.60 -8.29
N THR A 16 3.73 8.04 -7.03
CA THR A 16 3.90 7.15 -5.88
C THR A 16 2.65 6.30 -5.63
N ARG A 17 1.45 6.87 -5.78
CA ARG A 17 0.18 6.11 -5.73
C ARG A 17 0.07 5.14 -6.90
N ALA A 18 0.37 5.58 -8.12
CA ALA A 18 0.33 4.74 -9.31
C ALA A 18 1.32 3.56 -9.21
N PHE A 19 2.49 3.78 -8.60
CA PHE A 19 3.41 2.69 -8.27
C PHE A 19 2.81 1.73 -7.23
N GLY A 20 2.22 2.25 -6.15
CA GLY A 20 1.55 1.43 -5.13
C GLY A 20 0.45 0.52 -5.71
N GLU A 21 -0.35 1.03 -6.64
CA GLU A 21 -1.40 0.26 -7.32
C GLU A 21 -0.83 -0.92 -8.12
N LYS A 22 0.27 -0.68 -8.85
CA LYS A 22 0.97 -1.73 -9.61
C LYS A 22 1.63 -2.73 -8.67
N PHE A 23 2.27 -2.23 -7.60
CA PHE A 23 2.91 -3.06 -6.60
C PHE A 23 1.91 -4.00 -5.91
N ALA A 24 0.70 -3.52 -5.60
CA ALA A 24 -0.38 -4.32 -5.02
C ALA A 24 -0.74 -5.58 -5.83
N GLN A 25 -0.63 -5.53 -7.17
CA GLN A 25 -0.91 -6.69 -8.03
C GLN A 25 0.08 -7.84 -7.80
N THR A 26 1.28 -7.53 -7.33
CA THR A 26 2.33 -8.53 -7.02
C THR A 26 2.11 -9.20 -5.66
N LEU A 27 1.35 -8.56 -4.76
CA LEU A 27 1.09 -9.07 -3.43
C LEU A 27 0.11 -10.25 -3.48
N ARG A 28 0.25 -11.16 -2.52
CA ARG A 28 -0.65 -12.29 -2.30
C ARG A 28 -1.30 -12.18 -0.92
N SER A 29 -2.39 -12.89 -0.69
CA SER A 29 -2.97 -12.98 0.67
C SER A 29 -1.91 -13.46 1.67
N GLY A 30 -1.89 -12.85 2.85
CA GLY A 30 -0.87 -13.09 3.89
C GLY A 30 0.47 -12.36 3.68
N SER A 31 0.62 -11.54 2.64
CA SER A 31 1.83 -10.71 2.48
C SER A 31 1.94 -9.68 3.60
N VAL A 32 3.16 -9.46 4.09
CA VAL A 32 3.49 -8.39 5.05
C VAL A 32 4.46 -7.43 4.37
N VAL A 33 4.08 -6.15 4.30
CA VAL A 33 4.88 -5.09 3.68
C VAL A 33 5.35 -4.14 4.77
N LEU A 34 6.67 -4.07 4.98
CA LEU A 34 7.27 -3.10 5.90
C LEU A 34 7.64 -1.83 5.13
N LEU A 35 7.13 -0.68 5.58
CA LEU A 35 7.50 0.63 5.04
C LEU A 35 8.42 1.37 5.99
N SER A 36 9.61 1.72 5.52
CA SER A 36 10.60 2.48 6.29
C SER A 36 10.94 3.80 5.60
N GLY A 37 11.13 4.85 6.40
CA GLY A 37 11.44 6.19 5.93
C GLY A 37 11.07 7.25 6.96
N SER A 38 11.65 8.44 6.85
CA SER A 38 11.39 9.58 7.75
C SER A 38 9.93 10.07 7.70
N LEU A 39 9.58 10.97 8.62
CA LEU A 39 8.30 11.69 8.55
C LEU A 39 8.22 12.48 7.23
N GLY A 40 7.08 12.41 6.55
CA GLY A 40 6.90 13.06 5.24
C GLY A 40 7.51 12.31 4.05
N ALA A 41 8.18 11.17 4.24
CA ALA A 41 8.80 10.39 3.15
C ALA A 41 7.80 9.74 2.15
N GLY A 42 6.49 9.96 2.29
CA GLY A 42 5.48 9.42 1.36
C GLY A 42 5.00 7.99 1.67
N LYS A 43 5.30 7.43 2.86
CA LYS A 43 4.83 6.08 3.26
C LYS A 43 3.32 5.90 3.11
N THR A 44 2.54 6.83 3.67
CA THR A 44 1.06 6.80 3.58
C THR A 44 0.58 6.98 2.14
N THR A 45 1.25 7.80 1.33
CA THR A 45 0.96 7.94 -0.11
C THR A 45 1.13 6.63 -0.86
N LEU A 46 2.16 5.85 -0.52
CA LEU A 46 2.34 4.51 -1.08
C LEU A 46 1.23 3.55 -0.63
N VAL A 47 0.86 3.57 0.66
CA VAL A 47 -0.25 2.76 1.19
C VAL A 47 -1.56 3.08 0.48
N GLN A 48 -1.86 4.35 0.21
CA GLN A 48 -3.05 4.75 -0.55
C GLN A 48 -3.10 4.08 -1.92
N GLY A 49 -1.98 4.08 -2.65
CA GLY A 49 -1.87 3.37 -3.93
C GLY A 49 -2.09 1.86 -3.78
N ILE A 50 -1.48 1.24 -2.76
CA ILE A 50 -1.67 -0.20 -2.50
C ILE A 50 -3.14 -0.52 -2.21
N CYS A 51 -3.78 0.24 -1.32
CA CYS A 51 -5.19 0.09 -0.98
C CYS A 51 -6.07 0.20 -2.24
N HIS A 52 -5.83 1.21 -3.08
CA HIS A 52 -6.57 1.39 -4.32
C HIS A 52 -6.37 0.20 -5.28
N GLY A 53 -5.14 -0.28 -5.45
CA GLY A 53 -4.84 -1.46 -6.27
C GLY A 53 -5.46 -2.76 -5.74
N LEU A 54 -5.82 -2.81 -4.46
CA LEU A 54 -6.56 -3.91 -3.81
C LEU A 54 -8.08 -3.67 -3.76
N GLY A 55 -8.58 -2.65 -4.45
CA GLY A 55 -10.01 -2.36 -4.55
C GLY A 55 -10.62 -1.73 -3.30
N VAL A 56 -9.80 -1.17 -2.40
CA VAL A 56 -10.28 -0.40 -1.25
C VAL A 56 -10.81 0.95 -1.74
N THR A 57 -12.06 1.27 -1.41
CA THR A 57 -12.71 2.53 -1.78
C THR A 57 -12.55 3.64 -0.72
N ALA A 58 -12.24 3.26 0.52
CA ALA A 58 -11.99 4.20 1.60
C ALA A 58 -10.64 4.91 1.43
N CYS A 59 -10.58 6.19 1.75
CA CYS A 59 -9.32 6.94 1.75
C CYS A 59 -8.42 6.43 2.89
N ALA A 60 -7.28 5.82 2.54
CA ALA A 60 -6.32 5.37 3.52
C ALA A 60 -5.59 6.56 4.15
N ASN A 61 -5.61 6.62 5.49
CA ASN A 61 -4.99 7.67 6.30
C ASN A 61 -3.99 7.04 7.29
N SER A 62 -3.08 7.86 7.82
CA SER A 62 -2.09 7.42 8.82
C SER A 62 -2.79 7.01 10.13
N PRO A 63 -2.53 5.80 10.68
CA PRO A 63 -3.06 5.36 11.97
C PRO A 63 -2.29 5.99 13.13
N THR A 64 -2.14 7.32 13.15
CA THR A 64 -1.31 8.02 14.14
C THR A 64 -1.79 7.82 15.57
N PHE A 65 -3.09 7.53 15.76
CA PHE A 65 -3.70 7.29 17.08
C PHE A 65 -4.37 5.91 17.20
N THR A 66 -4.74 5.27 16.10
CA THR A 66 -5.50 4.00 16.07
C THR A 66 -4.61 2.76 16.14
N LEU A 67 -3.29 2.92 16.03
CA LEU A 67 -2.28 1.87 15.88
C LEU A 67 -2.43 1.05 14.58
N ILE A 68 -3.65 0.63 14.23
CA ILE A 68 -4.00 -0.09 12.99
C ILE A 68 -5.35 0.43 12.46
N ASN A 69 -5.40 0.73 11.17
CA ASN A 69 -6.60 0.93 10.38
C ASN A 69 -6.91 -0.35 9.59
N GLU A 70 -8.17 -0.78 9.63
CA GLU A 70 -8.66 -1.87 8.78
C GLU A 70 -9.44 -1.29 7.60
N TYR A 71 -9.13 -1.78 6.40
CA TYR A 71 -9.83 -1.43 5.17
C TYR A 71 -10.36 -2.67 4.46
N VAL A 72 -11.56 -2.55 3.88
CA VAL A 72 -12.16 -3.60 3.06
C VAL A 72 -11.94 -3.25 1.59
N GLY A 73 -11.38 -4.19 0.85
CA GLY A 73 -11.21 -4.13 -0.60
C GLY A 73 -11.81 -5.35 -1.28
N THR A 74 -11.71 -5.39 -2.61
CA THR A 74 -12.20 -6.50 -3.43
C THR A 74 -11.17 -6.84 -4.49
N ARG A 75 -10.84 -8.12 -4.63
CA ARG A 75 -9.93 -8.62 -5.68
C ARG A 75 -10.53 -9.85 -6.33
N ASN A 76 -10.63 -9.83 -7.66
CA ASN A 76 -11.25 -10.91 -8.44
C ASN A 76 -12.68 -11.27 -7.98
N GLY A 77 -13.44 -10.30 -7.48
CA GLY A 77 -14.80 -10.50 -6.96
C GLY A 77 -14.86 -10.98 -5.51
N GLU A 78 -13.74 -11.31 -4.88
CA GLU A 78 -13.67 -11.76 -3.49
C GLU A 78 -13.29 -10.60 -2.55
N PRO A 79 -13.92 -10.49 -1.37
CA PRO A 79 -13.55 -9.50 -0.38
C PRO A 79 -12.18 -9.79 0.22
N LEU A 80 -11.41 -8.74 0.49
CA LEU A 80 -10.14 -8.81 1.21
C LEU A 80 -10.05 -7.71 2.25
N ARG A 81 -9.19 -7.94 3.25
CA ARG A 81 -8.90 -6.97 4.31
C ARG A 81 -7.46 -6.51 4.22
N VAL A 82 -7.25 -5.19 4.32
CA VAL A 82 -5.94 -4.57 4.43
C VAL A 82 -5.83 -3.98 5.83
N TYR A 83 -4.76 -4.31 6.53
CA TYR A 83 -4.44 -3.78 7.85
C TYR A 83 -3.23 -2.86 7.70
N HIS A 84 -3.38 -1.59 8.07
CA HIS A 84 -2.36 -0.55 7.96
C HIS A 84 -2.11 0.11 9.30
#